data_AF-A0A6S7GPG4-F1
#
_entry.id   AF-A0A6S7GPG4-F1
#
_cell.length_a   1.000
_cell.length_b   1.000
_cell.length_c   1.000
_cell.angle_alpha   90.00
_cell.angle_beta   90.00
_cell.angle_gamma   90.00
#
_symmetry.space_group_name_H-M   'P 1'
#
loop_
_entity.id
_entity.type
_entity.pdbx_description
1 polymer ?
#
loop_
_entity_poly.entity_id
_entity_poly.type
_entity_poly.pdbx_seq_one_letter_code
_entity_poly.pdbx_strand_id
1 'polypeptide(L)'
;MPIRPEEYEGNAPPFQATVFIRAQDCEMFTNSDHCSTCVDTEKHISQKKERLEKKTSEPVKSKAPLTTTSKSRLVATVQKQCLVCKELETHLTDQEKEIAKNSISVDENLEKDIFSILADRSDKDVSPQMKFFWEQQRKLLRTPTFGWCYHPHLMRYCLSIHAKSPAAY
;
A
#
# COMPACT_ATOMS: atom_id res chain seq x y z
N MET A 1 23.27 -16.44 41.39
CA MET A 1 22.05 -15.94 40.72
C MET A 1 22.34 -14.54 40.20
N PRO A 2 22.05 -14.20 38.94
CA PRO A 2 22.24 -12.83 38.45
C PRO A 2 21.15 -11.94 39.06
N ILE A 3 21.59 -10.91 39.78
CA ILE A 3 20.74 -9.94 40.49
C ILE A 3 19.99 -9.10 39.43
N ARG A 4 18.67 -8.93 39.62
CA ARG A 4 17.82 -8.23 38.67
C ARG A 4 17.89 -6.71 38.89
N PRO A 5 17.93 -5.90 37.80
CA PRO A 5 17.99 -4.44 37.87
C PRO A 5 16.88 -3.76 38.68
N GLU A 6 15.75 -4.42 38.84
CA GLU A 6 14.59 -3.85 39.53
C GLU A 6 14.76 -3.77 41.06
N GLU A 7 15.77 -4.42 41.65
CA GLU A 7 15.92 -4.54 43.11
C GLU A 7 16.57 -3.30 43.78
N TYR A 8 17.09 -2.32 43.02
CA TYR A 8 17.79 -1.14 43.58
C TYR A 8 17.12 0.22 43.29
N GLU A 9 16.05 0.29 42.48
CA GLU A 9 15.45 1.58 42.08
C GLU A 9 14.41 2.13 43.08
N GLY A 10 14.10 1.41 44.16
CA GLY A 10 12.96 1.74 45.03
C GLY A 10 13.23 2.63 46.26
N ASN A 11 14.46 2.74 46.75
CA ASN A 11 14.80 3.55 47.95
C ASN A 11 16.32 3.73 48.06
N ALA A 12 16.87 4.85 47.58
CA ALA A 12 18.31 5.08 47.51
C ALA A 12 18.91 5.57 48.86
N PRO A 13 19.99 4.96 49.38
CA PRO A 13 20.94 5.60 50.30
C PRO A 13 21.93 6.51 49.54
N PRO A 14 22.69 7.40 50.22
CA PRO A 14 23.37 8.58 49.64
C PRO A 14 24.70 8.26 48.93
N PHE A 15 24.88 7.03 48.46
CA PHE A 15 26.05 6.67 47.67
C PHE A 15 25.64 6.60 46.21
N GLN A 16 25.97 7.65 45.46
CA GLN A 16 25.93 7.62 43.99
C GLN A 16 26.99 6.62 43.51
N ALA A 17 26.62 5.34 43.45
CA ALA A 17 27.42 4.35 42.77
C ALA A 17 27.33 4.63 41.27
N THR A 18 28.43 5.11 40.69
CA THR A 18 28.56 5.17 39.24
C THR A 18 28.65 3.74 38.72
N VAL A 19 27.57 3.26 38.12
CA VAL A 19 27.52 1.93 37.52
C VAL A 19 28.17 2.01 36.14
N PHE A 20 29.34 1.39 36.00
CA PHE A 20 30.04 1.28 34.72
C PHE A 20 29.71 -0.06 34.05
N ILE A 21 29.42 -0.03 32.76
CA ILE A 21 29.21 -1.24 31.95
C ILE A 21 30.56 -1.61 31.32
N ARG A 22 30.99 -2.86 31.50
CA ARG A 22 32.24 -3.39 30.93
C ARG A 22 31.95 -4.65 30.12
N ALA A 23 32.64 -4.80 28.99
CA ALA A 23 32.58 -6.04 28.21
C ALA A 23 33.14 -7.21 29.01
N GLN A 24 32.53 -8.39 28.87
CA GLN A 24 32.91 -9.60 29.61
C GLN A 24 34.37 -10.00 29.34
N ASP A 25 34.82 -9.83 28.09
CA ASP A 25 36.17 -10.18 27.63
C ASP A 25 37.04 -8.93 27.44
N CYS A 26 36.86 -7.92 28.28
CA CYS A 26 37.65 -6.68 28.18
C CYS A 26 39.05 -6.91 28.76
N GLU A 27 40.08 -6.62 27.98
CA GLU A 27 41.49 -6.71 28.41
C GLU A 27 41.87 -5.46 29.21
N MET A 28 42.37 -5.62 30.45
CA MET A 28 42.80 -4.50 31.31
C MET A 28 44.21 -4.00 31.01
N PHE A 29 45.05 -4.88 30.46
CA PHE A 29 46.46 -4.61 30.21
C PHE A 29 46.67 -4.37 28.71
N THR A 30 46.13 -3.27 28.21
CA THR A 30 46.33 -2.84 26.82
C THR A 30 47.23 -1.62 26.76
N ASN A 31 48.05 -1.53 25.70
CA ASN A 31 48.89 -0.36 25.42
C ASN A 31 48.08 0.84 24.90
N SER A 32 46.78 0.66 24.68
CA SER A 32 45.82 1.68 24.29
C SER A 32 44.87 1.99 25.45
N ASP A 33 44.30 3.21 25.45
CA ASP A 33 43.32 3.65 26.45
C ASP A 33 42.08 2.75 26.52
N HIS A 34 41.73 2.07 25.42
CA HIS A 34 40.59 1.17 25.31
C HIS A 34 41.01 -0.12 24.60
N CYS A 35 40.55 -1.28 25.09
CA CYS A 35 40.74 -2.55 24.36
C CYS A 35 39.74 -2.69 23.21
N SER A 36 40.08 -3.50 22.21
CA SER A 36 39.25 -3.74 21.01
C SER A 36 37.84 -4.22 21.37
N THR A 37 37.72 -5.18 22.30
CA THR A 37 36.44 -5.71 22.77
C THR A 37 35.55 -4.61 23.35
N CYS A 38 36.12 -3.73 24.19
CA CYS A 38 35.40 -2.65 24.83
C CYS A 38 34.91 -1.61 23.77
N VAL A 39 35.75 -1.28 22.79
CA VAL A 39 35.37 -0.40 21.64
C VAL A 39 34.22 -1.00 20.82
N ASP A 40 34.27 -2.29 20.51
CA ASP A 40 33.23 -2.95 19.71
C ASP A 40 31.91 -3.05 20.47
N THR A 41 31.94 -3.32 21.78
CA THR A 41 30.73 -3.28 22.60
C THR A 41 30.09 -1.90 22.66
N GLU A 42 30.89 -0.84 22.78
CA GLU A 42 30.39 0.53 22.80
C GLU A 42 29.74 0.94 21.47
N LYS A 43 30.37 0.54 20.35
CA LYS A 43 29.77 0.70 19.01
C LYS A 43 28.44 -0.06 18.92
N HIS A 44 28.38 -1.30 19.40
CA HIS A 44 27.14 -2.08 19.40
C HIS A 44 26.04 -1.44 20.23
N ILE A 45 26.35 -0.92 21.42
CA ILE A 45 25.39 -0.22 22.28
C ILE A 45 24.88 1.05 21.59
N SER A 46 25.79 1.85 21.03
CA SER A 46 25.47 3.08 20.31
C SER A 46 24.56 2.81 19.11
N GLN A 47 24.92 1.84 18.26
CA GLN A 47 24.10 1.43 17.12
C GLN A 47 22.74 0.89 17.55
N LYS A 48 22.65 0.14 18.65
CA LYS A 48 21.38 -0.37 19.18
C LYS A 48 20.47 0.78 19.61
N LYS A 49 21.02 1.81 20.26
CA LYS A 49 20.30 3.02 20.66
C LYS A 49 19.77 3.78 19.45
N GLU A 50 20.63 4.05 18.46
CA GLU A 50 20.22 4.72 17.21
C GLU A 50 19.12 3.94 16.47
N ARG A 51 19.21 2.61 16.41
CA ARG A 51 18.17 1.76 15.79
C ARG A 51 16.84 1.87 16.52
N LEU A 52 16.87 1.96 17.85
CA LEU A 52 15.66 2.10 18.65
C LEU A 52 15.00 3.47 18.43
N GLU A 53 15.80 4.53 18.42
CA GLU A 53 15.35 5.90 18.16
C GLU A 53 14.74 6.03 16.75
N LYS A 54 15.40 5.49 15.72
CA LYS A 54 14.84 5.42 14.35
C LYS A 54 13.55 4.63 14.29
N LYS A 55 13.48 3.49 14.98
CA LYS A 55 12.25 2.67 15.04
C LYS A 55 11.08 3.43 15.68
N THR A 56 11.35 4.33 16.61
CA THR A 56 10.31 5.16 17.24
C THR A 56 9.88 6.37 16.41
N SER A 57 10.76 6.90 15.55
CA SER A 57 10.44 8.02 14.65
C SER A 57 9.74 7.58 13.37
N GLU A 58 9.97 6.35 12.92
CA GLU A 58 9.33 5.82 11.71
C GLU A 58 7.86 5.45 11.92
N PRO A 59 6.98 5.72 10.94
CA PRO A 59 5.59 5.32 10.97
C PRO A 59 5.42 3.81 11.20
N VAL A 60 4.32 3.44 11.83
CA VAL A 60 3.97 2.06 12.11
C VAL A 60 3.61 1.34 10.79
N LYS A 61 4.10 0.09 10.63
CA LYS A 61 3.70 -0.76 9.50
C LYS A 61 2.22 -1.13 9.61
N SER A 62 1.52 -1.32 8.48
CA SER A 62 0.06 -1.52 8.39
C SER A 62 -0.55 -2.69 9.18
N LYS A 63 0.26 -3.55 9.80
CA LYS A 63 -0.15 -4.70 10.63
C LYS A 63 0.68 -4.88 11.90
N ALA A 64 1.33 -3.82 12.39
CA ALA A 64 2.11 -3.95 13.63
C ALA A 64 1.18 -4.14 14.85
N PRO A 65 1.58 -4.96 15.84
CA PRO A 65 0.77 -5.15 17.05
C PRO A 65 0.65 -3.85 17.85
N LEU A 66 -0.58 -3.41 18.08
CA LEU A 66 -0.88 -2.16 18.80
C LEU A 66 -0.38 -2.18 20.25
N THR A 67 -0.35 -3.37 20.86
CA THR A 67 0.13 -3.60 22.23
C THR A 67 1.61 -3.24 22.43
N THR A 68 2.40 -3.24 21.34
CA THR A 68 3.85 -2.99 21.39
C THR A 68 4.25 -1.61 20.86
N THR A 69 3.30 -0.84 20.35
CA THR A 69 3.54 0.50 19.78
C THR A 69 3.29 1.59 20.80
N SER A 70 4.20 2.56 20.87
CA SER A 70 4.02 3.76 21.70
C SER A 70 2.97 4.70 21.10
N LYS A 71 2.27 5.43 21.98
CA LYS A 71 1.25 6.41 21.60
C LYS A 71 1.79 7.49 20.65
N SER A 72 2.98 8.02 20.92
CA SER A 72 3.62 9.07 20.09
C SER A 72 3.81 8.62 18.64
N ARG A 73 4.22 7.36 18.45
CA ARG A 73 4.45 6.77 17.13
C ARG A 73 3.15 6.55 16.35
N LEU A 74 2.07 6.19 17.04
CA LEU A 74 0.74 6.07 16.42
C LEU A 74 0.24 7.43 15.93
N VAL A 75 0.40 8.49 16.73
CA VAL A 75 0.01 9.86 16.34
C VAL A 75 0.76 10.30 15.07
N ALA A 76 2.08 10.10 15.01
CA ALA A 76 2.87 10.42 13.82
C ALA A 76 2.43 9.61 12.58
N THR A 77 2.02 8.36 12.77
CA THR A 77 1.52 7.51 11.68
C THR A 77 0.21 8.04 11.13
N VAL A 78 -0.75 8.39 12.00
CA VAL A 78 -2.05 8.95 11.60
C VAL A 78 -1.85 10.29 10.87
N GLN A 79 -1.01 11.17 11.39
CA GLN A 79 -0.70 12.45 10.73
C GLN A 79 -0.17 12.24 9.31
N LYS A 80 0.78 11.32 9.12
CA LYS A 80 1.31 10.98 7.80
C LYS A 80 0.22 10.41 6.89
N GLN A 81 -0.63 9.52 7.40
CA GLN A 81 -1.74 8.95 6.63
C GLN A 81 -2.74 10.02 6.20
N CYS A 82 -3.09 10.96 7.08
CA CYS A 82 -3.98 12.08 6.73
C CYS A 82 -3.40 12.94 5.59
N LEU A 83 -2.08 13.18 5.57
CA LEU A 83 -1.43 13.91 4.48
C LEU A 83 -1.55 13.15 3.15
N VAL A 84 -1.26 11.85 3.16
CA VAL A 84 -1.37 10.99 1.97
C VAL A 84 -2.82 10.91 1.48
N CYS A 85 -3.80 10.76 2.38
CA CYS A 85 -5.21 10.75 2.01
C CYS A 85 -5.61 12.06 1.33
N LYS A 86 -5.18 13.21 1.88
CA LYS A 86 -5.48 14.52 1.29
C LYS A 86 -4.87 14.67 -0.11
N GLU A 87 -3.64 14.19 -0.32
CA GLU A 87 -2.99 14.19 -1.64
C GLU A 87 -3.74 13.29 -2.63
N LEU A 88 -4.15 12.09 -2.22
CA LEU A 88 -4.92 11.18 -3.07
C LEU A 88 -6.30 11.75 -3.41
N GLU A 89 -6.99 12.36 -2.46
CA GLU A 89 -8.26 13.05 -2.69
C GLU A 89 -8.09 14.15 -3.73
N THR A 90 -7.03 14.97 -3.63
CA THR A 90 -6.75 15.99 -4.64
C THR A 90 -6.53 15.38 -6.03
N HIS A 91 -5.74 14.31 -6.12
CA HIS A 91 -5.49 13.62 -7.39
C HIS A 91 -6.78 13.04 -8.00
N LEU A 92 -7.65 12.44 -7.18
CA LEU A 92 -8.95 11.95 -7.64
C LEU A 92 -9.81 13.09 -8.19
N THR A 93 -9.91 14.21 -7.48
CA THR A 93 -10.70 15.35 -7.96
C THR A 93 -10.15 15.94 -9.26
N ASP A 94 -8.84 15.91 -9.46
CA ASP A 94 -8.22 16.41 -10.69
C ASP A 94 -8.43 15.44 -11.86
N GLN A 95 -8.36 14.12 -11.61
CA GLN A 95 -8.72 13.12 -12.61
C GLN A 95 -10.20 13.21 -13.00
N GLU A 96 -11.10 13.40 -12.04
CA GLU A 96 -12.53 13.60 -12.32
C GLU A 96 -12.78 14.85 -13.16
N LYS A 97 -12.07 15.96 -12.88
CA LYS A 97 -12.14 17.17 -13.71
C LYS A 97 -11.61 16.95 -15.12
N GLU A 98 -10.48 16.26 -15.28
CA GLU A 98 -9.93 15.96 -16.60
C GLU A 98 -10.84 15.00 -17.38
N ILE A 99 -11.48 14.02 -16.73
CA ILE A 99 -12.51 13.20 -17.35
C ILE A 99 -13.69 14.07 -17.78
N ALA A 100 -14.22 14.92 -16.90
CA ALA A 100 -15.33 15.82 -17.24
C ALA A 100 -14.99 16.76 -18.41
N LYS A 101 -13.76 17.27 -18.47
CA LYS A 101 -13.28 18.16 -19.53
C LYS A 101 -13.09 17.46 -20.87
N ASN A 102 -12.56 16.23 -20.87
CA ASN A 102 -12.25 15.46 -22.07
C ASN A 102 -13.40 14.53 -22.50
N SER A 103 -14.39 14.32 -21.64
CA SER A 103 -15.56 13.52 -21.95
C SER A 103 -16.52 14.28 -22.87
N ILE A 104 -17.14 13.53 -23.76
CA ILE A 104 -18.25 14.01 -24.59
C ILE A 104 -19.52 13.51 -23.91
N SER A 105 -20.42 14.42 -23.57
CA SER A 105 -21.73 14.05 -23.03
C SER A 105 -22.48 13.22 -24.08
N VAL A 106 -22.84 11.99 -23.72
CA VAL A 106 -23.74 11.18 -24.54
C VAL A 106 -25.14 11.74 -24.33
N ASP A 107 -25.67 12.44 -25.34
CA ASP A 107 -27.08 12.87 -25.37
C ASP A 107 -27.97 11.62 -25.29
N GLU A 108 -29.14 11.73 -24.63
CA GLU A 108 -30.18 10.70 -24.63
C GLU A 108 -30.56 10.28 -26.06
N ASN A 109 -30.46 11.19 -27.03
CA ASN A 109 -30.66 10.88 -28.45
C ASN A 109 -29.55 9.99 -29.01
N LEU A 110 -28.28 10.26 -28.66
CA LEU A 110 -27.16 9.43 -29.08
C LEU A 110 -27.22 8.03 -28.45
N GLU A 111 -27.65 7.93 -27.19
CA GLU A 111 -27.89 6.64 -26.54
C GLU A 111 -28.97 5.85 -27.29
N LYS A 112 -30.12 6.47 -27.59
CA LYS A 112 -31.21 5.85 -28.35
C LYS A 112 -30.78 5.46 -29.77
N ASP A 113 -29.99 6.30 -30.45
CA ASP A 113 -29.46 6.02 -31.78
C ASP A 113 -28.49 4.84 -31.76
N ILE A 114 -27.58 4.77 -30.78
CA ILE A 114 -26.68 3.64 -30.58
C ILE A 114 -27.51 2.37 -30.35
N PHE A 115 -28.53 2.41 -29.49
CA PHE A 115 -29.42 1.27 -29.28
C PHE A 115 -30.17 0.85 -30.54
N SER A 116 -30.62 1.80 -31.34
CA SER A 116 -31.33 1.56 -32.61
C SER A 116 -30.41 0.91 -33.64
N ILE A 117 -29.21 1.46 -33.84
CA ILE A 117 -28.18 0.91 -34.76
C ILE A 117 -27.77 -0.51 -34.35
N LEU A 118 -27.64 -0.77 -33.05
CA LEU A 118 -27.33 -2.10 -32.51
C LEU A 118 -28.53 -3.06 -32.60
N ALA A 119 -29.77 -2.56 -32.64
CA ALA A 119 -30.96 -3.38 -32.81
C ALA A 119 -31.20 -3.79 -34.27
N ASP A 120 -30.95 -2.90 -35.23
CA ASP A 120 -31.24 -3.11 -36.65
C ASP A 120 -30.27 -4.05 -37.37
N ARG A 121 -29.11 -4.37 -36.79
CA ARG A 121 -28.08 -5.23 -37.41
C ARG A 121 -28.31 -6.74 -37.28
N SER A 122 -29.47 -7.20 -36.81
CA SER A 122 -29.66 -8.62 -36.47
C SER A 122 -29.79 -9.58 -37.66
N ASP A 123 -30.13 -9.10 -38.86
CA ASP A 123 -30.88 -9.97 -39.77
C ASP A 123 -30.30 -10.28 -41.16
N LYS A 124 -29.17 -9.71 -41.63
CA LYS A 124 -28.80 -9.95 -43.05
C LYS A 124 -27.42 -10.51 -43.42
N ASP A 125 -26.34 -10.41 -42.64
CA ASP A 125 -25.03 -11.00 -43.05
C ASP A 125 -24.00 -11.16 -41.90
N VAL A 126 -24.45 -11.50 -40.70
CA VAL A 126 -23.59 -11.52 -39.51
C VAL A 126 -23.24 -12.96 -39.10
N SER A 127 -21.94 -13.25 -38.93
CA SER A 127 -21.43 -14.53 -38.39
C SER A 127 -22.12 -14.87 -37.05
N PRO A 128 -22.42 -16.16 -36.76
CA PRO A 128 -23.04 -16.57 -35.49
C PRO A 128 -22.30 -16.04 -34.24
N GLN A 129 -20.96 -15.95 -34.30
CA GLN A 129 -20.14 -15.44 -33.21
C GLN A 129 -20.32 -13.92 -33.02
N MET A 130 -20.42 -13.20 -34.13
CA MET A 130 -20.65 -11.76 -34.13
C MET A 130 -22.09 -11.43 -33.68
N LYS A 131 -23.07 -12.26 -34.04
CA LYS A 131 -24.45 -12.16 -33.54
C LYS A 131 -24.49 -12.34 -32.01
N PHE A 132 -23.86 -13.39 -31.50
CA PHE A 132 -23.74 -13.63 -30.06
C PHE A 132 -23.02 -12.46 -29.35
N PHE A 133 -21.94 -11.94 -29.94
CA PHE A 133 -21.23 -10.79 -29.41
C PHE A 133 -22.16 -9.58 -29.26
N TRP A 134 -22.92 -9.24 -30.31
CA TRP A 134 -23.86 -8.11 -30.28
C TRP A 134 -24.99 -8.28 -29.27
N GLU A 135 -25.51 -9.50 -29.11
CA GLU A 135 -26.52 -9.80 -28.09
C GLU A 135 -25.98 -9.56 -26.66
N GLN A 136 -24.73 -9.95 -26.38
CA GLN A 136 -24.10 -9.68 -25.08
C GLN A 136 -23.86 -8.18 -24.86
N GLN A 137 -23.40 -7.44 -25.88
CA GLN A 137 -23.22 -5.98 -25.78
C GLN A 137 -24.53 -5.25 -25.49
N ARG A 138 -25.61 -5.64 -26.18
CA ARG A 138 -26.96 -5.08 -25.92
C ARG A 138 -27.46 -5.36 -24.51
N LYS A 139 -27.15 -6.54 -23.97
CA LYS A 139 -27.51 -6.90 -22.60
C LYS A 139 -26.80 -5.99 -21.60
N LEU A 140 -25.49 -5.77 -21.78
CA LEU A 140 -24.68 -4.93 -20.91
C LEU A 140 -25.19 -3.48 -20.87
N LEU A 141 -25.46 -2.91 -22.05
CA LEU A 141 -25.95 -1.53 -22.16
C LEU A 141 -27.32 -1.32 -21.48
N ARG A 142 -28.15 -2.37 -21.34
CA ARG A 142 -29.47 -2.30 -20.71
C ARG A 142 -29.46 -2.54 -19.20
N THR A 143 -28.39 -3.13 -18.65
CA THR A 143 -28.30 -3.45 -17.22
C THR A 143 -27.55 -2.36 -16.44
N PRO A 144 -27.95 -2.07 -15.19
CA PRO A 144 -27.22 -1.13 -14.35
C PRO A 144 -25.77 -1.59 -14.12
N THR A 145 -24.89 -0.63 -13.81
CA THR A 145 -23.42 -0.75 -13.79
C THR A 145 -22.83 -1.72 -12.77
N PHE A 146 -23.64 -2.34 -11.90
CA PHE A 146 -23.16 -3.20 -10.82
C PHE A 146 -23.34 -4.70 -11.13
N GLY A 147 -22.24 -5.47 -11.05
CA GLY A 147 -22.26 -6.93 -11.13
C GLY A 147 -22.15 -7.52 -12.54
N TRP A 148 -21.44 -6.87 -13.46
CA TRP A 148 -21.25 -7.41 -14.82
C TRP A 148 -20.29 -8.59 -14.85
N CYS A 149 -20.78 -9.74 -15.31
CA CYS A 149 -19.96 -10.89 -15.68
C CYS A 149 -20.06 -11.12 -17.19
N TYR A 150 -18.97 -10.88 -17.91
CA TYR A 150 -18.88 -11.19 -19.33
C TYR A 150 -18.99 -12.71 -19.53
N HIS A 151 -19.74 -13.13 -20.54
CA HIS A 151 -19.81 -14.54 -20.90
C HIS A 151 -18.43 -15.03 -21.37
N PRO A 152 -17.90 -16.18 -20.90
CA PRO A 152 -16.55 -16.65 -21.25
C PRO A 152 -16.30 -16.77 -22.76
N HIS A 153 -17.35 -17.11 -23.52
CA HIS A 153 -17.28 -17.20 -24.98
C HIS A 153 -17.06 -15.84 -25.67
N LEU A 154 -17.53 -14.74 -25.06
CA LEU A 154 -17.28 -13.38 -25.53
C LEU A 154 -15.80 -13.02 -25.37
N MET A 155 -15.25 -13.26 -24.18
CA MET A 155 -13.84 -12.99 -23.88
C MET A 155 -12.92 -13.76 -24.82
N ARG A 156 -13.19 -15.06 -25.03
CA ARG A 156 -12.43 -15.90 -25.97
C ARG A 156 -12.51 -15.38 -27.40
N TYR A 157 -13.66 -14.87 -27.82
CA TYR A 157 -13.83 -14.28 -29.15
C TYR A 157 -13.03 -12.98 -29.31
N CYS A 158 -13.10 -12.05 -28.36
CA CYS A 158 -12.29 -10.82 -28.40
C CYS A 158 -10.79 -11.10 -28.45
N LEU A 159 -10.30 -12.05 -27.63
CA LEU A 159 -8.89 -12.48 -27.68
C LEU A 159 -8.53 -13.08 -29.04
N SER A 160 -9.43 -13.83 -29.67
CA SER A 160 -9.20 -14.40 -30.99
C SER A 160 -9.15 -13.34 -32.10
N ILE A 161 -9.86 -12.22 -31.95
CA ILE A 161 -9.81 -11.08 -32.86
C ILE A 161 -8.48 -10.33 -32.67
N HIS A 162 -8.13 -10.02 -31.42
CA HIS A 162 -6.89 -9.32 -31.08
C HIS A 162 -5.65 -10.10 -31.54
N ALA A 163 -5.66 -11.42 -31.42
CA ALA A 163 -4.57 -12.28 -31.92
C ALA A 163 -4.39 -12.20 -33.46
N LYS A 164 -5.46 -11.92 -34.21
CA LYS A 164 -5.41 -11.77 -35.67
C LYS A 164 -5.06 -10.35 -36.11
N SER A 165 -5.48 -9.36 -35.33
CA SER A 165 -5.15 -7.95 -35.53
C SER A 165 -5.07 -7.27 -34.18
N PRO A 166 -3.86 -6.96 -33.68
CA PRO A 166 -3.68 -6.30 -32.39
C PRO A 166 -4.33 -4.91 -32.31
N ALA A 167 -4.62 -4.29 -33.46
CA ALA A 167 -5.29 -2.99 -33.53
C ALA A 167 -6.82 -3.10 -33.56
N ALA A 168 -7.39 -4.30 -33.71
CA ALA A 168 -8.83 -4.48 -33.89
C ALA A 168 -9.62 -4.55 -32.57
N TYR A 169 -8.95 -4.52 -31.41
CA TYR A 169 -9.57 -4.44 -30.09
C TYR A 169 -8.54 -4.12 -29.01
#